data_AF-A0A7W8PDI4-F1
#
_entry.id   AF-A0A7W8PDI4-F1
#
_cell.length_a   1.000
_cell.length_b   1.000
_cell.length_c   1.000
_cell.angle_alpha   90.00
_cell.angle_beta   90.00
_cell.angle_gamma   90.00
#
_symmetry.space_group_name_H-M   'P 1'
#
loop_
_entity.id
_entity.type
_entity.pdbx_description
1 polymer ?
#
loop_
_entity_poly.entity_id
_entity_poly.type
_entity_poly.pdbx_seq_one_letter_code
_entity_poly.pdbx_strand_id
1 'polypeptide(L)'
;MQQKSAKAERDERRRGEATSESSRDKARAAHDEAGSLGRDDRLAQAFARANLVMAWKRVKANRGSAGVDGRSIAETAAYLKTHWPWIQERC
;
A
#
# COMPACT_ATOMS: atom_id res chain seq x y z
N MET A 1 -36.74 -48.77 6.16
CA MET A 1 -36.22 -47.40 6.38
C MET A 1 -35.46 -46.99 5.13
N GLN A 2 -36.02 -46.11 4.30
CA GLN A 2 -35.34 -45.55 3.14
C GLN A 2 -35.42 -44.04 3.27
N GLN A 3 -34.29 -43.39 3.54
CA GLN A 3 -34.18 -41.94 3.62
C GLN A 3 -33.97 -41.35 2.22
N LYS A 4 -34.79 -40.35 1.91
CA LYS A 4 -34.58 -39.36 0.85
C LYS A 4 -34.02 -38.09 1.52
N SER A 5 -32.91 -37.56 1.03
CA SER A 5 -32.46 -36.16 1.20
C SER A 5 -31.80 -35.74 -0.12
N ALA A 6 -32.39 -34.91 -0.99
CA ALA A 6 -32.88 -33.53 -0.88
C ALA A 6 -31.78 -32.46 -1.08
N LYS A 7 -31.85 -31.87 -2.29
CA LYS A 7 -31.60 -30.48 -2.70
C LYS A 7 -30.18 -29.87 -2.58
N ALA A 8 -29.70 -29.52 -3.77
CA ALA A 8 -28.79 -28.43 -4.06
C ALA A 8 -29.33 -27.09 -3.55
N GLU A 9 -28.47 -26.25 -2.98
CA GLU A 9 -28.59 -24.81 -3.09
C GLU A 9 -27.21 -24.16 -3.00
N ARG A 10 -26.88 -23.40 -4.05
CA ARG A 10 -25.66 -22.61 -4.19
C ARG A 10 -25.99 -21.26 -3.57
N ASP A 11 -25.29 -20.88 -2.49
CA ASP A 11 -25.42 -19.53 -1.95
C ASP A 11 -24.33 -18.63 -2.56
N GLU A 12 -24.68 -18.08 -3.72
CA GLU A 12 -24.05 -16.87 -4.25
C GLU A 12 -24.70 -15.65 -3.60
N ARG A 13 -23.92 -14.85 -2.86
CA ARG A 13 -23.86 -13.37 -2.92
C ARG A 13 -23.36 -12.79 -1.60
N ARG A 14 -22.05 -12.56 -1.50
CA ARG A 14 -21.52 -11.38 -0.79
C ARG A 14 -20.79 -10.50 -1.77
N ARG A 15 -21.59 -9.71 -2.49
CA ARG A 15 -21.16 -8.55 -3.27
C ARG A 15 -20.59 -7.52 -2.29
N GLY A 16 -19.30 -7.60 -2.02
CA GLY A 16 -18.56 -6.58 -1.28
C GLY A 16 -18.34 -5.37 -2.17
N GLU A 17 -19.35 -4.52 -2.29
CA GLU A 17 -19.22 -3.22 -2.96
C GLU A 17 -18.52 -2.25 -2.01
N ALA A 18 -17.20 -2.18 -2.11
CA ALA A 18 -16.44 -1.09 -1.50
C ALA A 18 -16.67 0.18 -2.34
N THR A 19 -17.72 0.94 -2.03
CA THR A 19 -17.85 2.32 -2.46
C THR A 19 -16.81 3.15 -1.71
N SER A 20 -15.58 3.15 -2.21
CA SER A 20 -14.60 4.15 -1.80
C SER A 20 -14.78 5.34 -2.73
N GLU A 21 -15.61 6.31 -2.31
CA GLU A 21 -15.41 7.69 -2.73
C GLU A 21 -14.00 8.09 -2.29
N SER A 22 -13.04 7.77 -3.15
CA SER A 22 -11.68 8.28 -3.06
C SER A 22 -11.79 9.75 -3.42
N SER A 23 -12.16 10.56 -2.43
CA SER A 23 -11.66 11.92 -2.35
C SER A 23 -10.15 11.77 -2.36
N ARG A 24 -9.60 11.86 -3.57
CA ARG A 24 -8.17 11.96 -3.82
C ARG A 24 -7.76 13.25 -3.14
N ASP A 25 -7.44 13.14 -1.86
CA ASP A 25 -6.73 14.16 -1.12
C ASP A 25 -5.31 14.15 -1.68
N LYS A 26 -5.20 14.70 -2.90
CA LYS A 26 -3.96 15.00 -3.58
C LYS A 26 -3.15 15.77 -2.56
N ALA A 27 -2.05 15.19 -2.12
CA ALA A 27 -1.09 15.78 -1.21
C ALA A 27 -0.88 17.27 -1.56
N ARG A 28 -1.60 18.16 -0.87
CA ARG A 28 -1.37 19.59 -0.92
C ARG A 28 -0.18 19.88 -0.02
N ALA A 29 0.66 20.79 -0.50
CA ALA A 29 1.90 21.29 0.09
C ALA A 29 3.18 20.47 -0.18
N ALA A 30 3.63 20.51 -1.43
CA ALA A 30 5.05 20.72 -1.77
C ALA A 30 5.18 21.51 -3.09
N HIS A 31 4.28 22.47 -3.30
CA HIS A 31 4.40 23.44 -4.38
C HIS A 31 4.82 24.74 -3.69
N ASP A 32 6.11 25.03 -3.73
CA ASP A 32 6.62 26.38 -3.98
C ASP A 32 8.10 26.25 -4.40
N GLU A 33 8.37 26.67 -5.64
CA GLU A 33 9.70 26.90 -6.24
C GLU A 33 10.61 25.69 -6.56
N ALA A 34 10.08 24.70 -7.27
CA ALA A 34 10.89 23.67 -7.92
C ALA A 34 10.64 23.69 -9.44
N GLY A 35 11.23 24.67 -10.12
CA GLY A 35 11.35 24.66 -11.58
C GLY A 35 11.86 23.29 -12.04
N SER A 36 11.18 22.69 -13.04
CA SER A 36 11.33 21.30 -13.51
C SER A 36 12.62 20.61 -13.04
N LEU A 37 12.58 20.07 -11.82
CA LEU A 37 13.69 19.37 -11.24
C LEU A 37 14.03 18.14 -12.10
N GLY A 38 15.30 17.79 -12.20
CA GLY A 38 15.76 16.64 -12.98
C GLY A 38 15.14 15.33 -12.46
N ARG A 39 15.42 14.22 -13.13
CA ARG A 39 15.04 12.89 -12.61
C ARG A 39 15.64 12.66 -11.22
N ASP A 40 16.90 13.02 -11.07
CA ASP A 40 17.70 12.77 -9.86
C ASP A 40 17.19 13.58 -8.67
N ASP A 41 16.80 14.82 -8.91
CA ASP A 41 16.20 15.70 -7.91
C ASP A 41 14.83 15.19 -7.41
N ARG A 42 14.06 14.50 -8.26
CA ARG A 42 12.79 13.85 -7.86
C ARG A 42 13.04 12.61 -7.01
N LEU A 43 14.06 11.81 -7.37
CA LEU A 43 14.47 10.65 -6.57
C LEU A 43 15.01 11.08 -5.21
N ALA A 44 15.82 12.14 -5.16
CA ALA A 44 16.31 12.72 -3.91
C ALA A 44 15.15 13.18 -3.01
N GLN A 45 14.13 13.84 -3.57
CA GLN A 45 12.92 14.20 -2.82
C GLN A 45 12.11 13.00 -2.37
N ALA A 46 11.98 11.96 -3.20
CA ALA A 46 11.29 10.73 -2.84
C ALA A 46 11.97 10.03 -1.65
N PHE A 47 13.30 10.03 -1.62
CA PHE A 47 14.10 9.45 -0.53
C PHE A 47 14.37 10.39 0.64
N ALA A 48 13.86 11.62 0.60
CA ALA A 48 13.95 12.52 1.74
C ALA A 48 13.33 11.84 2.98
N ARG A 49 14.07 11.84 4.09
CA ARG A 49 13.66 11.17 5.34
C ARG A 49 12.24 11.57 5.78
N ALA A 50 11.89 12.85 5.65
CA ALA A 50 10.56 13.35 5.97
C ALA A 50 9.48 12.67 5.10
N ASN A 51 9.72 12.53 3.79
CA ASN A 51 8.81 11.88 2.87
C ASN A 51 8.63 10.39 3.21
N LEU A 52 9.72 9.67 3.46
CA LEU A 52 9.67 8.25 3.84
C LEU A 52 8.91 8.02 5.15
N VAL A 53 9.10 8.88 6.16
CA VAL A 53 8.34 8.80 7.42
C VAL A 53 6.85 9.03 7.18
N MET A 54 6.47 10.00 6.35
CA MET A 54 5.07 10.25 5.99
C MET A 54 4.47 9.07 5.21
N ALA A 55 5.19 8.54 4.23
CA ALA A 55 4.79 7.36 3.47
C ALA A 55 4.56 6.16 4.39
N TRP A 56 5.49 5.90 5.32
CA TRP A 56 5.38 4.80 6.27
C TRP A 56 4.16 4.94 7.20
N LYS A 57 3.85 6.17 7.64
CA LYS A 57 2.62 6.43 8.42
C LYS A 57 1.36 6.06 7.63
N ARG A 58 1.29 6.44 6.35
CA ARG A 58 0.15 6.12 5.48
C ARG A 58 0.02 4.62 5.24
N VAL A 59 1.13 3.92 4.98
CA VAL A 59 1.15 2.45 4.82
C VAL A 59 0.53 1.76 6.03
N LYS A 60 0.91 2.17 7.25
CA LYS A 60 0.33 1.62 8.48
C LYS A 60 -1.16 1.97 8.65
N ALA A 61 -1.56 3.18 8.24
CA ALA A 61 -2.95 3.64 8.36
C ALA A 61 -3.90 2.91 7.40
N ASN A 62 -3.42 2.52 6.23
CA ASN A 62 -4.24 1.87 5.20
C ASN A 62 -4.71 0.46 5.61
N ARG A 63 -4.01 -0.22 6.53
CA ARG A 63 -4.36 -1.56 7.03
C ARG A 63 -4.68 -2.59 5.92
N GLY A 64 -4.06 -2.44 4.75
CA GLY A 64 -4.27 -3.32 3.61
C GLY A 64 -3.75 -4.74 3.88
N SER A 65 -4.29 -5.70 3.14
CA SER A 65 -3.76 -7.07 3.11
C SER A 65 -2.32 -7.11 2.58
N ALA A 66 -1.60 -8.17 2.94
CA ALA A 66 -0.26 -8.41 2.41
C ALA A 66 -0.27 -8.50 0.87
N GLY A 67 0.84 -8.06 0.26
CA GLY A 67 1.06 -8.18 -1.19
C GLY A 67 1.42 -9.61 -1.60
N VAL A 68 1.94 -9.74 -2.84
CA VAL A 68 2.41 -11.04 -3.39
C VAL A 68 3.55 -11.66 -2.58
N ASP A 69 4.31 -10.84 -1.84
CA ASP A 69 5.37 -11.29 -0.96
C ASP A 69 4.87 -11.80 0.39
N GLY A 70 3.57 -11.70 0.67
CA GLY A 70 2.94 -12.22 1.88
C GLY A 70 3.37 -11.53 3.18
N ARG A 71 4.14 -10.43 3.12
CA ARG A 71 4.70 -9.79 4.31
C ARG A 71 3.67 -8.94 5.04
N SER A 72 3.63 -9.09 6.35
CA SER A 72 2.97 -8.14 7.24
C SER A 72 3.72 -6.80 7.31
N ILE A 73 3.08 -5.79 7.89
CA ILE A 73 3.70 -4.49 8.16
C ILE A 73 4.93 -4.62 9.06
N ALA A 74 4.89 -5.52 10.06
CA ALA A 74 6.00 -5.72 10.98
C ALA A 74 7.20 -6.37 10.26
N GLU A 75 6.96 -7.39 9.45
CA GLU A 75 7.99 -8.05 8.63
C GLU A 75 8.57 -7.09 7.59
N THR A 76 7.73 -6.26 6.96
CA THR A 76 8.19 -5.22 6.04
C THR A 76 9.11 -4.22 6.75
N ALA A 77 8.77 -3.80 7.98
CA ALA A 77 9.63 -2.90 8.74
C ALA A 77 10.99 -3.53 9.08
N ALA A 78 11.02 -4.81 9.44
CA ALA A 78 12.25 -5.55 9.68
C ALA A 78 13.08 -5.70 8.41
N TYR A 79 12.43 -6.06 7.29
CA TYR A 79 13.08 -6.19 5.99
C TYR A 79 13.76 -4.88 5.55
N LEU A 80 13.05 -3.76 5.66
CA LEU A 80 13.59 -2.44 5.33
C LEU A 80 14.81 -2.11 6.19
N LYS A 81 14.79 -2.36 7.51
CA LYS A 81 15.96 -2.10 8.38
C LYS A 81 17.23 -2.83 7.92
N THR A 82 17.08 -4.06 7.44
CA THR A 82 18.23 -4.89 7.02
C THR A 82 18.68 -4.60 5.59
N HIS A 83 17.75 -4.25 4.68
CA HIS A 83 18.03 -4.18 3.25
C HIS A 83 18.01 -2.76 2.68
N TRP A 84 17.76 -1.73 3.49
CA TRP A 84 17.63 -0.34 3.03
C TRP A 84 18.78 0.14 2.13
N PRO A 85 20.08 -0.11 2.45
CA PRO A 85 21.17 0.35 1.59
C PRO A 85 21.08 -0.21 0.16
N TRP A 86 20.72 -1.49 0.01
CA TRP A 86 20.58 -2.15 -1.28
C TRP A 86 19.35 -1.66 -2.06
N ILE A 87 18.26 -1.33 -1.38
CA ILE A 87 17.06 -0.78 -2.01
C ILE A 87 17.35 0.62 -2.56
N GLN A 88 18.07 1.44 -1.80
CA GLN A 88 18.43 2.80 -2.23
C GLN A 88 19.37 2.82 -3.43
N GLU A 89 20.30 1.88 -3.55
CA GLU A 89 21.22 1.80 -4.70
C GLU A 89 20.49 1.45 -6.00
N ARG A 90 19.39 0.72 -5.91
CA ARG A 90 18.66 0.19 -7.07
C ARG A 90 17.54 1.07 -7.59
N CYS A 91 17.22 2.15 -6.88
CA CYS A 91 16.09 3.03 -7.19
C CYS A 91 16.58 4.42 -7.56
#